data_AF-A0A3B8U590-F1
#
_entry.id   AF-A0A3B8U590-F1
#
_cell.length_a   1.000
_cell.length_b   1.000
_cell.length_c   1.000
_cell.angle_alpha   90.00
_cell.angle_beta   90.00
_cell.angle_gamma   90.00
#
_symmetry.space_group_name_H-M   'P 1'
#
loop_
_entity.id
_entity.type
_entity.pdbx_description
1 polymer ?
#
loop_
_entity_poly.entity_id
_entity_poly.type
_entity_poly.pdbx_seq_one_letter_code
_entity_poly.pdbx_strand_id
1 'polypeptide(L)'
;TLSLSFQDTARNLIQEIPMTRTQLPAFFSNLLPEGLLREYLAKRANINPKHEFFLLWILGQDLPGAITVQPLDRNGALFLPNSDEEINKKKREPLFRFSLAGVQLKFSGIQRNEHGLVIPVNGIGGDWIIILPHSIFRGVPENEYTMMELARKVGIDVPEVILLPIEQVEGMPKELDHLGENIFAIKRFDRTQEGHKIHIEDFAQVFGVYPEKKYQKASYRNIAEIIWKECGELGISEFIRRFVFNALIGNGDMHLKNWSLIYREKNKAMLAPAYDFVSTILYLPPTSALE
;
A
#
# COMPACT_ATOMS: atom_id res chain seq x y z
N THR A 1 10.79 3.36 17.45
CA THR A 1 10.99 1.90 17.24
C THR A 1 10.56 1.57 15.82
N LEU A 2 10.72 0.33 15.34
CA LEU A 2 10.29 -0.05 13.97
C LEU A 2 8.76 0.05 13.79
N SER A 3 8.01 -0.34 14.81
CA SER A 3 6.55 -0.29 14.86
C SER A 3 6.10 -0.16 16.30
N LEU A 4 4.86 0.29 16.51
CA LEU A 4 4.17 0.19 17.80
C LEU A 4 3.93 -1.26 18.22
N SER A 5 3.82 -2.20 17.27
CA SER A 5 3.63 -3.63 17.58
C SER A 5 4.84 -4.31 18.23
N PHE A 6 6.02 -3.68 18.17
CA PHE A 6 7.23 -4.15 18.86
C PHE A 6 7.41 -3.48 20.23
N GLN A 7 6.37 -2.86 20.76
CA GLN A 7 6.35 -2.28 22.10
C GLN A 7 5.33 -3.01 22.98
N ASP A 8 5.68 -3.28 24.23
CA ASP A 8 4.72 -3.72 25.24
C ASP A 8 3.85 -2.54 25.75
N THR A 9 2.92 -2.82 26.67
CA THR A 9 2.05 -1.79 27.26
C THR A 9 2.81 -0.71 28.04
N ALA A 10 4.02 -1.01 28.52
CA ALA A 10 4.92 -0.09 29.21
C ALA A 10 5.93 0.60 28.26
N ARG A 11 5.79 0.41 26.94
CA ARG A 11 6.69 0.92 25.88
C ARG A 11 8.10 0.31 25.87
N ASN A 12 8.29 -0.85 26.49
CA ASN A 12 9.54 -1.60 26.35
C ASN A 12 9.57 -2.33 25.00
N LEU A 13 10.77 -2.52 24.46
CA LEU A 13 10.97 -3.25 23.20
C LEU A 13 10.75 -4.75 23.38
N ILE A 14 9.89 -5.32 22.54
CA ILE A 14 9.73 -6.76 22.39
C ILE A 14 10.91 -7.28 21.54
N GLN A 15 11.74 -8.13 22.13
CA GLN A 15 12.95 -8.66 21.46
C GLN A 15 12.78 -10.11 20.98
N GLU A 16 11.83 -10.86 21.56
CA GLU A 16 11.56 -12.23 21.17
C GLU A 16 10.51 -12.27 20.05
N ILE A 17 10.96 -12.47 18.82
CA ILE A 17 10.09 -12.65 17.66
C ILE A 17 10.08 -14.14 17.29
N PRO A 18 8.91 -14.79 17.22
CA PRO A 18 8.83 -16.20 16.87
C PRO A 18 9.36 -16.45 15.46
N MET A 19 10.15 -17.51 15.30
CA MET A 19 10.63 -17.93 13.99
C MET A 19 9.47 -18.44 13.13
N THR A 20 9.44 -17.99 11.88
CA THR A 20 8.47 -18.42 10.90
C THR A 20 9.15 -19.11 9.71
N ARG A 21 8.41 -19.93 8.96
CA ARG A 21 8.94 -20.69 7.81
C ARG A 21 8.31 -20.30 6.47
N THR A 22 7.00 -20.07 6.45
CA THR A 22 6.23 -19.85 5.23
C THR A 22 5.78 -18.39 5.11
N GLN A 23 5.09 -17.89 6.14
CA GLN A 23 4.70 -16.49 6.28
C GLN A 23 5.72 -15.73 7.11
N LEU A 24 5.89 -14.43 6.85
CA LEU A 24 6.70 -13.55 7.68
C LEU A 24 5.94 -13.15 8.94
N PRO A 25 6.60 -12.60 9.98
CA PRO A 25 5.90 -11.94 11.07
C PRO A 25 4.91 -10.89 10.53
N ALA A 26 3.79 -10.71 11.22
CA ALA A 26 2.65 -9.90 10.75
C ALA A 26 3.07 -8.50 10.24
N PHE A 27 4.00 -7.83 10.93
CA PHE A 27 4.52 -6.53 10.49
C PHE A 27 5.07 -6.56 9.05
N PHE A 28 5.90 -7.55 8.71
CA PHE A 28 6.53 -7.66 7.40
C PHE A 28 5.58 -8.28 6.37
N SER A 29 4.69 -9.19 6.78
CA SER A 29 3.66 -9.75 5.90
C SER A 29 2.75 -8.64 5.35
N ASN A 30 2.42 -7.63 6.16
CA ASN A 30 1.64 -6.46 5.74
C ASN A 30 2.36 -5.51 4.77
N LEU A 31 3.68 -5.62 4.61
CA LEU A 31 4.43 -4.85 3.61
C LEU A 31 4.35 -5.48 2.22
N LEU A 32 3.88 -6.72 2.10
CA LEU A 32 3.79 -7.47 0.85
C LEU A 32 2.45 -7.20 0.12
N PRO A 33 2.38 -7.43 -1.21
CA PRO A 33 1.13 -7.30 -1.92
C PRO A 33 0.16 -8.43 -1.55
N GLU A 34 -1.13 -8.17 -1.76
CA GLU A 34 -2.21 -9.13 -1.55
C GLU A 34 -2.90 -9.48 -2.88
N GLY A 35 -3.73 -10.53 -2.87
CA GLY A 35 -4.61 -10.88 -3.99
C GLY A 35 -3.89 -11.04 -5.34
N LEU A 36 -4.47 -10.44 -6.38
CA LEU A 36 -4.02 -10.60 -7.76
C LEU A 36 -2.60 -10.08 -8.00
N LEU A 37 -2.21 -8.97 -7.35
CA LEU A 37 -0.87 -8.40 -7.50
C LEU A 37 0.19 -9.36 -6.95
N ARG A 38 -0.08 -10.00 -5.82
CA ARG A 38 0.80 -11.01 -5.23
C ARG A 38 1.01 -12.19 -6.16
N GLU A 39 -0.08 -12.74 -6.70
CA GLU A 39 -0.06 -13.86 -7.64
C GLU A 39 0.70 -13.50 -8.92
N TYR A 40 0.46 -12.29 -9.44
CA TYR A 40 1.13 -11.75 -10.62
C TYR A 40 2.66 -11.66 -10.42
N LEU A 41 3.10 -11.02 -9.32
CA LEU A 41 4.52 -10.85 -9.01
C LEU A 41 5.20 -12.20 -8.72
N ALA A 42 4.53 -13.09 -7.97
CA ALA A 42 5.05 -14.42 -7.66
C ALA A 42 5.27 -15.26 -8.93
N LYS A 43 4.30 -15.25 -9.85
CA LYS A 43 4.38 -15.95 -11.14
C LYS A 43 5.53 -15.40 -11.99
N ARG A 44 5.70 -14.08 -12.06
CA ARG A 44 6.78 -13.44 -12.84
C ARG A 44 8.16 -13.73 -12.25
N ALA A 45 8.26 -13.84 -10.93
CA ALA A 45 9.46 -14.24 -10.20
C ALA A 45 9.69 -15.76 -10.13
N ASN A 46 8.77 -16.59 -10.65
CA ASN A 46 8.79 -18.04 -10.55
C ASN A 46 8.95 -18.56 -9.09
N ILE A 47 8.23 -17.92 -8.16
CA ILE A 47 8.19 -18.31 -6.74
C ILE A 47 6.78 -18.68 -6.32
N ASN A 48 6.65 -19.53 -5.30
CA ASN A 48 5.36 -19.83 -4.72
C ASN A 48 4.89 -18.64 -3.86
N PRO A 49 3.69 -18.08 -4.13
CA PRO A 49 3.19 -16.87 -3.47
C PRO A 49 3.02 -17.01 -1.95
N LYS A 50 2.97 -18.24 -1.41
CA LYS A 50 2.89 -18.47 0.04
C LYS A 50 4.22 -18.24 0.76
N HIS A 51 5.35 -18.30 0.06
CA HIS A 51 6.67 -18.15 0.66
C HIS A 51 7.09 -16.68 0.71
N GLU A 52 6.64 -15.99 1.74
CA GLU A 52 6.75 -14.53 1.88
C GLU A 52 8.17 -14.01 1.94
N PHE A 53 9.10 -14.80 2.46
CA PHE A 53 10.51 -14.44 2.49
C PHE A 53 11.05 -14.13 1.08
N PHE A 54 10.72 -14.94 0.08
CA PHE A 54 11.20 -14.72 -1.29
C PHE A 54 10.51 -13.53 -1.96
N LEU A 55 9.24 -13.28 -1.64
CA LEU A 55 8.57 -12.06 -2.08
C LEU A 55 9.25 -10.82 -1.50
N LEU A 56 9.50 -10.81 -0.18
CA LEU A 56 10.18 -9.70 0.48
C LEU A 56 11.61 -9.51 -0.04
N TRP A 57 12.31 -10.60 -0.35
CA TRP A 57 13.65 -10.56 -0.92
C TRP A 57 13.69 -9.81 -2.25
N ILE A 58 12.69 -9.98 -3.11
CA ILE A 58 12.61 -9.35 -4.43
C ILE A 58 12.12 -7.91 -4.33
N LEU A 59 11.10 -7.66 -3.50
CA LEU A 59 10.40 -6.37 -3.43
C LEU A 59 11.00 -5.41 -2.38
N GLY A 60 11.97 -5.89 -1.60
CA GLY A 60 12.48 -5.22 -0.39
C GLY A 60 13.11 -3.85 -0.61
N GLN A 61 13.44 -3.47 -1.84
CA GLN A 61 14.10 -2.20 -2.15
C GLN A 61 13.13 -1.00 -2.13
N ASP A 62 11.86 -1.21 -2.50
CA ASP A 62 10.81 -0.18 -2.51
C ASP A 62 9.53 -0.67 -1.83
N LEU A 63 9.58 -0.72 -0.50
CA LEU A 63 8.43 -1.01 0.36
C LEU A 63 7.72 0.29 0.78
N PRO A 64 6.47 0.19 1.26
CA PRO A 64 5.80 1.30 1.94
C PRO A 64 6.62 1.74 3.17
N GLY A 65 6.69 3.05 3.36
CA GLY A 65 7.43 3.67 4.45
C GLY A 65 8.94 3.74 4.21
N ALA A 66 9.70 3.74 5.31
CA ALA A 66 11.15 3.89 5.30
C ALA A 66 11.90 2.56 5.45
N ILE A 67 11.21 1.43 5.27
CA ILE A 67 11.81 0.11 5.38
C ILE A 67 12.45 -0.28 4.05
N THR A 68 13.66 -0.82 4.15
CA THR A 68 14.38 -1.41 3.03
C THR A 68 14.93 -2.75 3.50
N VAL A 69 14.67 -3.80 2.73
CA VAL A 69 15.18 -5.15 2.97
C VAL A 69 16.15 -5.47 1.85
N GLN A 70 17.38 -5.81 2.25
CA GLN A 70 18.47 -6.13 1.34
C GLN A 70 19.02 -7.50 1.70
N PRO A 71 19.25 -8.37 0.71
CA PRO A 71 19.90 -9.64 0.98
C PRO A 71 21.37 -9.44 1.31
N LEU A 72 21.85 -10.29 2.19
CA LEU A 72 23.25 -10.39 2.56
C LEU A 72 23.80 -11.69 2.00
N ASP A 73 25.05 -11.66 1.56
CA ASP A 73 25.80 -12.88 1.25
C ASP A 73 26.19 -13.62 2.54
N ARG A 74 26.84 -14.78 2.40
CA ARG A 74 27.29 -15.58 3.56
C ARG A 74 28.31 -14.87 4.44
N ASN A 75 28.97 -13.83 3.93
CA ASN A 75 29.94 -13.02 4.64
C ASN A 75 29.32 -11.76 5.24
N GLY A 76 27.99 -11.57 5.10
CA GLY A 76 27.28 -10.38 5.58
C GLY A 76 27.44 -9.15 4.69
N ALA A 77 28.05 -9.28 3.51
CA ALA A 77 28.14 -8.19 2.54
C ALA A 77 26.80 -8.03 1.80
N LEU A 78 26.48 -6.81 1.39
CA LEU A 78 25.29 -6.55 0.58
C LEU A 78 25.37 -7.33 -0.72
N PHE A 79 24.49 -8.33 -0.85
CA PHE A 79 24.30 -9.03 -2.11
C PHE A 79 23.40 -8.15 -2.97
N LEU A 80 23.98 -7.25 -3.75
CA LEU A 80 23.20 -6.68 -4.84
C LEU A 80 23.17 -7.76 -5.92
N PRO A 81 22.01 -8.36 -6.26
CA PRO A 81 21.88 -9.07 -7.54
C PRO A 81 22.01 -8.01 -8.63
N ASN A 82 23.26 -7.62 -8.88
CA ASN A 82 23.67 -6.72 -9.92
C ASN A 82 23.69 -7.53 -11.20
N SER A 83 23.02 -6.97 -12.20
CA SER A 83 22.80 -7.50 -13.53
C SER A 83 21.88 -8.71 -13.57
N ASP A 84 21.04 -8.71 -14.60
CA ASP A 84 20.25 -9.81 -15.09
C ASP A 84 21.07 -11.09 -15.41
N GLU A 85 22.30 -11.28 -14.92
CA GLU A 85 23.15 -12.39 -15.34
C GLU A 85 22.95 -13.68 -14.54
N GLU A 86 22.65 -13.62 -13.24
CA GLU A 86 22.48 -14.85 -12.44
C GLU A 86 21.03 -15.34 -12.36
N ILE A 87 20.04 -14.45 -12.43
CA ILE A 87 18.62 -14.82 -12.40
C ILE A 87 18.09 -15.16 -13.81
N ASN A 88 18.77 -14.74 -14.89
CA ASN A 88 18.16 -14.61 -16.21
C ASN A 88 18.77 -15.52 -17.31
N LYS A 89 19.08 -16.79 -17.01
CA LYS A 89 19.44 -17.78 -18.05
C LYS A 89 18.25 -18.40 -18.79
N LYS A 90 17.01 -17.97 -18.53
CA LYS A 90 15.83 -18.42 -19.28
C LYS A 90 14.91 -17.23 -19.56
N LYS A 91 15.07 -16.65 -20.76
CA LYS A 91 14.11 -15.80 -21.49
C LYS A 91 12.93 -15.32 -20.64
N ARG A 92 12.88 -14.06 -20.18
CA ARG A 92 11.62 -13.32 -19.99
C ARG A 92 11.81 -11.88 -19.48
N GLU A 93 10.75 -11.14 -19.70
CA GLU A 93 10.41 -9.76 -19.35
C GLU A 93 10.98 -9.23 -18.01
N PRO A 94 11.22 -7.91 -17.90
CA PRO A 94 11.84 -7.27 -16.73
C PRO A 94 11.07 -7.53 -15.43
N LEU A 95 11.77 -7.71 -14.31
CA LEU A 95 11.16 -8.00 -13.00
C LEU A 95 10.89 -6.69 -12.22
N PHE A 96 9.63 -6.45 -11.83
CA PHE A 96 9.25 -5.30 -11.00
C PHE A 96 9.67 -5.50 -9.53
N ARG A 97 10.36 -4.50 -8.93
CA ARG A 97 10.93 -4.58 -7.57
C ARG A 97 10.24 -3.63 -6.56
N PHE A 98 8.91 -3.58 -6.52
CA PHE A 98 8.15 -2.77 -5.55
C PHE A 98 7.04 -3.57 -4.89
N SER A 99 6.65 -3.17 -3.67
CA SER A 99 5.50 -3.76 -2.98
C SER A 99 4.45 -2.72 -2.60
N LEU A 100 3.19 -3.02 -2.89
CA LEU A 100 2.03 -2.22 -2.48
C LEU A 100 0.96 -3.17 -1.92
N ALA A 101 0.49 -2.90 -0.71
CA ALA A 101 -0.54 -3.72 -0.06
C ALA A 101 -1.94 -3.44 -0.63
N GLY A 102 -2.88 -4.37 -0.44
CA GLY A 102 -4.23 -4.34 -1.01
C GLY A 102 -4.45 -5.31 -2.16
N VAL A 103 -5.70 -5.46 -2.59
CA VAL A 103 -6.16 -6.49 -3.54
C VAL A 103 -6.18 -6.05 -4.99
N GLN A 104 -6.10 -4.73 -5.25
CA GLN A 104 -6.05 -4.14 -6.58
C GLN A 104 -4.66 -4.23 -7.20
N LEU A 105 -4.60 -4.19 -8.53
CA LEU A 105 -3.33 -4.07 -9.24
C LEU A 105 -2.84 -2.63 -9.14
N LYS A 106 -1.76 -2.45 -8.36
CA LYS A 106 -1.11 -1.15 -8.15
C LYS A 106 0.34 -1.21 -8.61
N PHE A 107 0.83 -0.14 -9.25
CA PHE A 107 2.20 -0.02 -9.76
C PHE A 107 2.89 1.24 -9.22
N SER A 108 4.18 1.16 -8.96
CA SER A 108 5.01 2.35 -8.69
C SER A 108 5.20 3.14 -9.99
N GLY A 109 4.98 4.45 -9.96
CA GLY A 109 5.04 5.33 -11.12
C GLY A 109 5.90 6.57 -10.86
N ILE A 110 6.52 7.09 -11.93
CA ILE A 110 7.28 8.35 -11.92
C ILE A 110 6.60 9.34 -12.84
N GLN A 111 6.48 10.60 -12.42
CA GLN A 111 5.99 11.66 -13.28
C GLN A 111 7.03 12.07 -14.32
N ARG A 112 6.67 11.99 -15.62
CA ARG A 112 7.57 12.33 -16.73
C ARG A 112 7.42 13.79 -17.17
N ASN A 113 6.20 14.30 -17.18
CA ASN A 113 5.81 15.65 -17.56
C ASN A 113 4.53 16.05 -16.81
N GLU A 114 3.94 17.22 -17.11
CA GLU A 114 2.75 17.71 -16.40
C GLU A 114 1.54 16.76 -16.46
N HIS A 115 1.50 15.80 -17.40
CA HIS A 115 0.31 14.99 -17.68
C HIS A 115 0.53 13.47 -17.81
N GLY A 116 1.77 12.98 -17.80
CA GLY A 116 2.10 11.59 -18.09
C GLY A 116 2.90 10.90 -16.99
N LEU A 117 2.60 9.62 -16.79
CA LEU A 117 3.29 8.74 -15.84
C LEU A 117 4.06 7.63 -16.56
N VAL A 118 5.15 7.18 -15.94
CA VAL A 118 5.96 6.05 -16.41
C VAL A 118 6.01 5.00 -15.31
N ILE A 119 5.72 3.74 -15.64
CA ILE A 119 6.03 2.59 -14.79
C ILE A 119 7.50 2.20 -15.08
N PRO A 120 8.44 2.44 -14.16
CA PRO A 120 9.84 2.15 -14.42
C PRO A 120 10.07 0.64 -14.54
N VAL A 121 10.93 0.24 -15.49
CA VAL A 121 11.30 -1.15 -15.77
C VAL A 121 11.79 -1.90 -14.53
N ASN A 122 12.55 -1.21 -13.67
CA ASN A 122 13.07 -1.78 -12.42
C ASN A 122 12.10 -1.61 -11.24
N GLY A 123 11.02 -0.84 -11.39
CA GLY A 123 10.01 -0.64 -10.36
C GLY A 123 10.43 0.21 -9.15
N ILE A 124 11.62 0.82 -9.16
CA ILE A 124 12.18 1.52 -7.99
C ILE A 124 11.99 3.03 -8.12
N GLY A 125 11.59 3.67 -7.03
CA GLY A 125 11.75 5.11 -6.85
C GLY A 125 10.60 5.97 -7.40
N GLY A 126 9.46 5.35 -7.69
CA GLY A 126 8.24 6.07 -8.03
C GLY A 126 7.72 6.86 -6.84
N ASP A 127 7.37 8.12 -7.10
CA ASP A 127 6.67 9.03 -6.20
C ASP A 127 5.14 8.96 -6.38
N TRP A 128 4.67 8.12 -7.31
CA TRP A 128 3.25 7.85 -7.54
C TRP A 128 2.93 6.36 -7.38
N ILE A 129 1.68 6.10 -7.02
CA ILE A 129 1.06 4.78 -7.06
C ILE A 129 -0.03 4.84 -8.12
N ILE A 130 0.09 4.01 -9.16
CA ILE A 130 -0.86 3.86 -10.26
C ILE A 130 -1.78 2.69 -9.95
N ILE A 131 -3.08 2.93 -9.92
CA ILE A 131 -4.14 1.94 -9.69
C ILE A 131 -4.87 1.70 -11.01
N LEU A 132 -4.90 0.44 -11.41
CA LEU A 132 -5.49 0.03 -12.68
C LEU A 132 -6.99 -0.24 -12.54
N PRO A 133 -7.75 -0.15 -13.66
CA PRO A 133 -9.10 -0.67 -13.75
C PRO A 133 -9.22 -2.10 -13.24
N HIS A 134 -10.34 -2.37 -12.58
CA HIS A 134 -10.69 -3.71 -12.14
C HIS A 134 -11.54 -4.42 -13.21
N SER A 135 -11.24 -5.69 -13.51
CA SER A 135 -11.95 -6.45 -14.55
C SER A 135 -13.43 -6.68 -14.23
N ILE A 136 -13.75 -6.84 -12.94
CA ILE A 136 -15.13 -7.06 -12.44
C ILE A 136 -15.86 -5.75 -12.13
N PHE A 137 -15.20 -4.79 -11.47
CA PHE A 137 -15.82 -3.56 -10.99
C PHE A 137 -15.47 -2.40 -11.94
N ARG A 138 -16.41 -2.04 -12.81
CA ARG A 138 -16.22 -0.97 -13.78
C ARG A 138 -16.13 0.39 -13.08
N GLY A 139 -15.24 1.26 -13.57
CA GLY A 139 -15.19 2.65 -13.12
C GLY A 139 -14.55 2.87 -11.74
N VAL A 140 -13.78 1.89 -11.23
CA VAL A 140 -13.10 2.02 -9.92
C VAL A 140 -12.11 3.19 -9.89
N PRO A 141 -11.27 3.42 -10.91
CA PRO A 141 -10.39 4.60 -10.96
C PRO A 141 -11.15 5.93 -10.81
N GLU A 142 -12.26 6.09 -11.52
CA GLU A 142 -13.10 7.28 -11.49
C GLU A 142 -13.79 7.44 -10.13
N ASN A 143 -14.23 6.34 -9.53
CA ASN A 143 -14.80 6.31 -8.20
C ASN A 143 -13.79 6.78 -7.15
N GLU A 144 -12.60 6.18 -7.12
CA GLU A 144 -11.54 6.58 -6.18
C GLU A 144 -11.12 8.04 -6.38
N TYR A 145 -10.89 8.47 -7.63
CA TYR A 145 -10.61 9.86 -7.94
C TYR A 145 -11.67 10.79 -7.37
N THR A 146 -12.95 10.50 -7.65
CA THR A 146 -14.07 11.33 -7.21
C THR A 146 -14.18 11.40 -5.69
N MET A 147 -14.03 10.26 -4.99
CA MET A 147 -14.11 10.23 -3.52
C MET A 147 -12.95 10.96 -2.86
N MET A 148 -11.74 10.86 -3.43
CA MET A 148 -10.54 11.55 -2.95
C MET A 148 -10.62 13.06 -3.19
N GLU A 149 -11.11 13.49 -4.36
CA GLU A 149 -11.41 14.89 -4.66
C GLU A 149 -12.48 15.47 -3.72
N LEU A 150 -13.55 14.71 -3.47
CA LEU A 150 -14.61 15.12 -2.55
C LEU A 150 -14.09 15.24 -1.12
N ALA A 151 -13.28 14.28 -0.66
CA ALA A 151 -12.64 14.31 0.65
C ALA A 151 -11.81 15.58 0.83
N ARG A 152 -11.01 15.95 -0.18
CA ARG A 152 -10.22 17.18 -0.14
C ARG A 152 -11.09 18.44 -0.07
N LYS A 153 -12.18 18.49 -0.84
CA LYS A 153 -13.13 19.62 -0.83
C LYS A 153 -13.80 19.83 0.53
N VAL A 154 -13.97 18.77 1.32
CA VAL A 154 -14.49 18.85 2.69
C VAL A 154 -13.39 19.00 3.76
N GLY A 155 -12.15 19.28 3.35
CA GLY A 155 -11.03 19.58 4.24
C GLY A 155 -10.41 18.35 4.91
N ILE A 156 -10.51 17.17 4.30
CA ILE A 156 -9.70 16.01 4.68
C ILE A 156 -8.32 16.14 4.01
N ASP A 157 -7.27 15.83 4.77
CA ASP A 157 -5.91 15.78 4.23
C ASP A 157 -5.77 14.57 3.29
N VAL A 158 -5.60 14.85 2.00
CA VAL A 158 -5.55 13.88 0.91
C VAL A 158 -4.33 14.20 0.04
N PRO A 159 -3.52 13.20 -0.36
CA PRO A 159 -2.44 13.43 -1.30
C PRO A 159 -2.92 13.97 -2.65
N GLU A 160 -1.97 14.41 -3.45
CA GLU A 160 -2.24 14.72 -4.86
C GLU A 160 -2.73 13.44 -5.57
N VAL A 161 -3.81 13.58 -6.34
CA VAL A 161 -4.40 12.49 -7.13
C VAL A 161 -4.67 12.95 -8.54
N ILE A 162 -4.55 12.03 -9.49
CA ILE A 162 -4.81 12.27 -10.90
C ILE A 162 -5.62 11.11 -11.49
N LEU A 163 -6.50 11.45 -12.43
CA LEU A 163 -7.20 10.50 -13.28
C LEU A 163 -6.73 10.75 -14.71
N LEU A 164 -6.19 9.73 -15.35
CA LEU A 164 -5.59 9.85 -16.68
C LEU A 164 -6.04 8.71 -17.59
N PRO A 165 -6.17 8.93 -18.90
CA PRO A 165 -6.33 7.85 -19.86
C PRO A 165 -5.13 6.89 -19.80
N ILE A 166 -5.38 5.59 -19.97
CA ILE A 166 -4.34 4.55 -19.89
C ILE A 166 -3.22 4.76 -20.92
N GLU A 167 -3.54 5.38 -22.06
CA GLU A 167 -2.57 5.68 -23.14
C GLU A 167 -1.53 6.74 -22.72
N GLN A 168 -1.78 7.47 -21.64
CA GLN A 168 -0.84 8.43 -21.06
C GLN A 168 0.10 7.80 -20.02
N VAL A 169 0.03 6.47 -19.83
CA VAL A 169 0.96 5.71 -18.99
C VAL A 169 1.93 4.90 -19.86
N GLU A 170 3.20 5.25 -19.76
CA GLU A 170 4.28 4.50 -20.41
C GLU A 170 4.77 3.33 -19.56
N GLY A 171 5.23 2.25 -20.20
CA GLY A 171 5.75 1.08 -19.50
C GLY A 171 4.66 0.15 -18.94
N MET A 172 3.41 0.39 -19.33
CA MET A 172 2.28 -0.47 -18.96
C MET A 172 2.48 -1.90 -19.48
N PRO A 173 2.28 -2.95 -18.65
CA PRO A 173 2.35 -4.32 -19.11
C PRO A 173 1.29 -4.60 -20.18
N LYS A 174 1.71 -5.07 -21.35
CA LYS A 174 0.82 -5.31 -22.51
C LYS A 174 -0.34 -6.26 -22.20
N GLU A 175 -0.16 -7.17 -21.25
CA GLU A 175 -1.22 -8.09 -20.82
C GLU A 175 -2.32 -7.40 -20.01
N LEU A 176 -2.15 -6.14 -19.62
CA LEU A 176 -3.05 -5.37 -18.75
C LEU A 176 -3.65 -4.13 -19.43
N ASP A 177 -3.20 -3.79 -20.65
CA ASP A 177 -3.65 -2.60 -21.42
C ASP A 177 -5.14 -2.60 -21.79
N HIS A 178 -5.86 -3.71 -21.60
CA HIS A 178 -7.26 -3.87 -22.01
C HIS A 178 -8.25 -3.82 -20.83
N LEU A 179 -7.79 -3.47 -19.62
CA LEU A 179 -8.62 -3.56 -18.41
C LEU A 179 -9.60 -2.39 -18.24
N GLY A 180 -9.41 -1.27 -18.95
CA GLY A 180 -10.30 -0.11 -18.91
C GLY A 180 -9.68 1.12 -19.59
N GLU A 181 -10.39 2.24 -19.53
CA GLU A 181 -10.03 3.48 -20.26
C GLU A 181 -9.11 4.40 -19.43
N ASN A 182 -9.35 4.50 -18.12
CA ASN A 182 -8.62 5.41 -17.24
C ASN A 182 -7.89 4.67 -16.12
N ILE A 183 -6.80 5.26 -15.64
CA ILE A 183 -6.12 4.88 -14.41
C ILE A 183 -6.29 5.98 -13.37
N PHE A 184 -6.21 5.59 -12.11
CA PHE A 184 -6.11 6.52 -10.99
C PHE A 184 -4.68 6.49 -10.49
N ALA A 185 -4.09 7.64 -10.23
CA ALA A 185 -2.79 7.70 -9.58
C ALA A 185 -2.83 8.60 -8.36
N ILE A 186 -2.11 8.19 -7.31
CA ILE A 186 -2.00 8.91 -6.05
C ILE A 186 -0.54 9.12 -5.72
N LYS A 187 -0.19 10.34 -5.33
CA LYS A 187 1.17 10.68 -4.92
C LYS A 187 1.49 10.08 -3.57
N ARG A 188 2.67 9.48 -3.47
CA ARG A 188 3.19 8.88 -2.26
C ARG A 188 3.49 9.95 -1.22
N PHE A 189 2.82 9.86 -0.08
CA PHE A 189 3.10 10.71 1.07
C PHE A 189 4.25 10.20 1.95
N ASP A 190 4.74 8.99 1.69
CA ASP A 190 5.89 8.35 2.36
C ASP A 190 7.22 8.62 1.63
N ARG A 191 7.22 9.58 0.71
CA ARG A 191 8.39 10.06 -0.03
C ARG A 191 8.43 11.60 0.04
N THR A 192 9.62 12.18 0.24
CA THR A 192 9.82 13.64 0.10
C THR A 192 10.11 14.01 -1.36
N GLN A 193 10.07 15.30 -1.69
CA GLN A 193 10.42 15.79 -3.03
C GLN A 193 11.88 15.48 -3.40
N GLU A 194 12.77 15.41 -2.40
CA GLU A 194 14.17 15.02 -2.59
C GLU A 194 14.37 13.48 -2.61
N GLY A 195 13.30 12.71 -2.57
CA GLY A 195 13.33 11.23 -2.63
C GLY A 195 13.64 10.54 -1.29
N HIS A 196 13.66 11.27 -0.17
CA HIS A 196 13.84 10.65 1.14
C HIS A 196 12.60 9.83 1.52
N LYS A 197 12.81 8.65 2.13
CA LYS A 197 11.71 7.81 2.62
C LYS A 197 11.25 8.27 4.00
N ILE A 198 9.94 8.37 4.19
CA ILE A 198 9.32 8.68 5.49
C ILE A 198 8.71 7.40 6.04
N HIS A 199 8.90 7.12 7.33
CA HIS A 199 8.36 5.90 7.92
C HIS A 199 6.84 5.98 8.06
N ILE A 200 6.16 4.89 7.69
CA ILE A 200 4.73 4.70 7.90
C ILE A 200 4.48 3.28 8.41
N GLU A 201 3.37 3.10 9.11
CA GLU A 201 2.83 1.78 9.44
C GLU A 201 1.31 1.82 9.41
N ASP A 202 0.69 0.79 8.83
CA ASP A 202 -0.76 0.64 8.82
C ASP A 202 -1.29 0.08 10.15
N PHE A 203 -2.59 0.19 10.42
CA PHE A 203 -3.12 -0.29 11.70
C PHE A 203 -3.16 -1.81 11.82
N ALA A 204 -3.05 -2.57 10.73
CA ALA A 204 -2.85 -4.03 10.84
C ALA A 204 -1.43 -4.31 11.37
N GLN A 205 -0.42 -3.55 10.94
CA GLN A 205 0.93 -3.60 11.48
C GLN A 205 0.95 -3.18 12.96
N VAL A 206 0.33 -2.05 13.31
CA VAL A 206 0.25 -1.55 14.71
C VAL A 206 -0.32 -2.60 15.65
N PHE A 207 -1.37 -3.32 15.24
CA PHE A 207 -2.00 -4.36 16.05
C PHE A 207 -1.39 -5.76 15.89
N GLY A 208 -0.36 -5.94 15.07
CA GLY A 208 0.23 -7.26 14.79
C GLY A 208 -0.75 -8.23 14.12
N VAL A 209 -1.68 -7.72 13.32
CA VAL A 209 -2.71 -8.49 12.61
C VAL A 209 -2.23 -8.85 11.22
N TYR A 210 -2.31 -10.13 10.84
CA TYR A 210 -1.96 -10.59 9.51
C TYR A 210 -2.92 -10.03 8.43
N PRO A 211 -2.45 -9.84 7.17
CA PRO A 211 -3.25 -9.23 6.10
C PRO A 211 -4.61 -9.89 5.87
N GLU A 212 -4.69 -11.21 5.95
CA GLU A 212 -5.95 -11.97 5.72
C GLU A 212 -7.01 -11.69 6.79
N LYS A 213 -6.62 -11.07 7.91
CA LYS A 213 -7.48 -10.71 9.03
C LYS A 213 -7.72 -9.20 9.13
N LYS A 214 -7.48 -8.44 8.07
CA LYS A 214 -7.60 -6.97 8.04
C LYS A 214 -8.96 -6.39 8.48
N TYR A 215 -10.05 -7.16 8.39
CA TYR A 215 -11.38 -6.76 8.89
C TYR A 215 -11.68 -7.22 10.33
N GLN A 216 -10.78 -7.99 10.92
CA GLN A 216 -10.98 -8.64 12.20
C GLN A 216 -10.00 -8.10 13.24
N LYS A 217 -10.13 -8.59 14.48
CA LYS A 217 -9.15 -8.44 15.57
C LYS A 217 -8.97 -7.04 16.17
N ALA A 218 -9.39 -5.98 15.49
CA ALA A 218 -9.46 -4.64 16.08
C ALA A 218 -10.68 -3.88 15.57
N SER A 219 -11.23 -3.03 16.43
CA SER A 219 -12.39 -2.18 16.14
C SER A 219 -11.97 -0.74 15.86
N TYR A 220 -12.87 0.07 15.29
CA TYR A 220 -12.67 1.52 15.17
C TYR A 220 -12.39 2.21 16.51
N ARG A 221 -12.92 1.67 17.61
CA ARG A 221 -12.58 2.15 18.96
C ARG A 221 -11.10 1.94 19.28
N ASN A 222 -10.53 0.79 18.93
CA ASN A 222 -9.11 0.52 19.16
C ASN A 222 -8.23 1.42 18.29
N ILE A 223 -8.62 1.67 17.04
CA ILE A 223 -7.93 2.65 16.17
C ILE A 223 -7.97 4.04 16.83
N ALA A 224 -9.14 4.50 17.24
CA ALA A 224 -9.33 5.78 17.92
C ALA A 224 -8.48 5.93 19.19
N GLU A 225 -8.39 4.88 20.02
CA GLU A 225 -7.58 4.87 21.25
C GLU A 225 -6.09 5.10 20.96
N ILE A 226 -5.55 4.44 19.93
CA ILE A 226 -4.15 4.64 19.52
C ILE A 226 -3.94 6.02 18.90
N ILE A 227 -4.85 6.47 18.02
CA ILE A 227 -4.74 7.81 17.42
C ILE A 227 -4.78 8.89 18.49
N TRP A 228 -5.69 8.79 19.47
CA TRP A 228 -5.74 9.71 20.59
C TRP A 228 -4.41 9.72 21.37
N LYS A 229 -3.89 8.53 21.70
CA LYS A 229 -2.66 8.38 22.48
C LYS A 229 -1.43 8.91 21.74
N GLU A 230 -1.30 8.65 20.45
CA GLU A 230 -0.07 8.90 19.69
C GLU A 230 -0.12 10.19 18.86
N CYS A 231 -1.31 10.66 18.47
CA CYS A 231 -1.52 11.85 17.63
C CYS A 231 -2.30 12.98 18.32
N GLY A 232 -2.88 12.73 19.50
CA GLY A 232 -3.60 13.73 20.29
C GLY A 232 -4.93 14.20 19.67
N GLU A 233 -5.37 15.39 20.09
CA GLU A 233 -6.67 15.96 19.74
C GLU A 233 -6.86 16.18 18.23
N LEU A 234 -5.83 16.70 17.55
CA LEU A 234 -5.88 16.91 16.11
C LEU A 234 -6.03 15.58 15.35
N GLY A 235 -5.31 14.54 15.78
CA GLY A 235 -5.40 13.21 15.17
C GLY A 235 -6.78 12.59 15.33
N ILE A 236 -7.37 12.65 16.54
CA ILE A 236 -8.70 12.05 16.75
C ILE A 236 -9.81 12.83 16.03
N SER A 237 -9.70 14.16 15.95
CA SER A 237 -10.65 15.00 15.23
C SER A 237 -10.68 14.63 13.74
N GLU A 238 -9.50 14.46 13.15
CA GLU A 238 -9.35 14.02 11.76
C GLU A 238 -9.84 12.59 11.55
N PHE A 239 -9.57 11.67 12.48
CA PHE A 239 -10.12 10.31 12.44
C PHE A 239 -11.65 10.32 12.42
N ILE A 240 -12.31 11.09 13.30
CA ILE A 240 -13.77 11.19 13.34
C ILE A 240 -14.31 11.78 12.04
N ARG A 241 -13.67 12.84 11.50
CA ARG A 241 -14.04 13.43 10.21
C ARG A 241 -14.02 12.39 9.09
N ARG A 242 -12.92 11.63 8.98
CA ARG A 242 -12.75 10.58 7.96
C ARG A 242 -13.70 9.41 8.16
N PHE A 243 -13.97 9.02 9.40
CA PHE A 243 -14.91 7.96 9.73
C PHE A 243 -16.33 8.32 9.26
N VAL A 244 -16.80 9.53 9.61
CA VAL A 244 -18.11 10.03 9.16
C VAL A 244 -18.15 10.16 7.64
N PHE A 245 -17.09 10.71 7.03
CA PHE A 245 -16.99 10.83 5.58
C PHE A 245 -17.14 9.48 4.86
N ASN A 246 -16.40 8.46 5.31
CA ASN A 246 -16.45 7.11 4.73
C ASN A 246 -17.83 6.46 4.89
N ALA A 247 -18.52 6.73 6.00
CA ALA A 247 -19.91 6.30 6.16
C ALA A 247 -20.85 7.00 5.13
N LEU A 248 -20.68 8.30 4.91
CA LEU A 248 -21.51 9.08 3.99
C LEU A 248 -21.31 8.70 2.51
N ILE A 249 -20.08 8.41 2.10
CA ILE A 249 -19.81 7.91 0.74
C ILE A 249 -20.12 6.42 0.58
N GLY A 250 -20.52 5.74 1.66
CA GLY A 250 -20.83 4.32 1.61
C GLY A 250 -19.61 3.44 1.34
N ASN A 251 -18.47 3.74 1.98
CA ASN A 251 -17.27 2.93 1.89
C ASN A 251 -17.36 1.74 2.85
N GLY A 252 -17.79 0.59 2.31
CA GLY A 252 -17.84 -0.68 3.02
C GLY A 252 -16.50 -1.42 3.11
N ASP A 253 -15.44 -0.92 2.47
CA ASP A 253 -14.12 -1.57 2.43
C ASP A 253 -13.09 -0.91 3.37
N MET A 254 -13.55 -0.05 4.29
CA MET A 254 -12.68 0.67 5.22
C MET A 254 -12.17 -0.27 6.33
N HIS A 255 -10.96 -0.81 6.17
CA HIS A 255 -10.35 -1.80 7.08
C HIS A 255 -9.02 -1.34 7.68
N LEU A 256 -8.40 -2.15 8.55
CA LEU A 256 -7.20 -1.75 9.31
C LEU A 256 -6.04 -1.22 8.44
N LYS A 257 -5.85 -1.76 7.24
CA LYS A 257 -4.74 -1.36 6.35
C LYS A 257 -4.93 -0.01 5.63
N ASN A 258 -6.12 0.59 5.71
CA ASN A 258 -6.38 1.90 5.11
C ASN A 258 -6.22 3.06 6.11
N TRP A 259 -5.87 2.75 7.35
CA TRP A 259 -5.46 3.72 8.35
C TRP A 259 -3.97 3.53 8.57
N SER A 260 -3.22 4.62 8.57
CA SER A 260 -1.77 4.57 8.81
C SER A 260 -1.30 5.69 9.72
N LEU A 261 -0.25 5.41 10.47
CA LEU A 261 0.56 6.41 11.15
C LEU A 261 1.75 6.78 10.26
N ILE A 262 2.12 8.06 10.25
CA ILE A 262 3.30 8.60 9.56
C ILE A 262 4.24 9.28 10.58
N TYR A 263 5.54 9.10 10.37
CA TYR A 263 6.60 9.63 11.24
C TYR A 263 7.54 10.55 10.46
N ARG A 264 7.11 11.81 10.27
CA ARG A 264 7.97 12.84 9.65
C ARG A 264 9.11 13.27 10.56
N GLU A 265 8.88 13.20 11.87
CA GLU A 265 9.88 13.42 12.91
C GLU A 265 10.05 12.13 13.71
N LYS A 266 11.25 11.89 14.22
CA LYS A 266 11.58 10.68 14.98
C LYS A 266 10.66 10.55 16.21
N ASN A 267 9.99 9.40 16.33
CA ASN A 267 9.09 9.06 17.44
C ASN A 267 7.88 9.99 17.61
N LYS A 268 7.49 10.75 16.58
CA LYS A 268 6.27 11.57 16.60
C LYS A 268 5.28 11.02 15.57
N ALA A 269 4.29 10.27 16.04
CA ALA A 269 3.29 9.70 15.17
C ALA A 269 2.25 10.76 14.81
N MET A 270 1.87 10.80 13.54
CA MET A 270 0.73 11.57 13.05
C MET A 270 -0.18 10.65 12.26
N LEU A 271 -1.47 10.96 12.19
CA LEU A 271 -2.35 10.27 11.26
C LEU A 271 -1.88 10.61 9.83
N ALA A 272 -1.61 9.59 9.02
CA ALA A 272 -1.19 9.78 7.63
C ALA A 272 -2.29 10.47 6.81
N PRO A 273 -1.98 11.09 5.65
CA PRO A 273 -2.99 11.52 4.70
C PRO A 273 -3.95 10.37 4.35
N ALA A 274 -5.20 10.70 4.02
CA ALA A 274 -6.19 9.70 3.60
C ALA A 274 -5.83 9.08 2.24
N TYR A 275 -6.13 7.80 2.08
CA TYR A 275 -5.93 7.04 0.83
C TYR A 275 -6.96 5.90 0.75
N ASP A 276 -7.12 5.33 -0.45
CA ASP A 276 -8.05 4.22 -0.74
C ASP A 276 -9.50 4.51 -0.30
N PHE A 277 -9.99 5.74 -0.53
CA PHE A 277 -11.41 6.06 -0.35
C PHE A 277 -12.19 5.70 -1.61
N VAL A 278 -13.19 4.84 -1.45
CA VAL A 278 -14.02 4.32 -2.55
C VAL A 278 -15.47 4.21 -2.10
N SER A 279 -16.43 4.54 -2.98
CA SER A 279 -17.84 4.25 -2.71
C SER A 279 -18.16 2.83 -3.14
N THR A 280 -18.35 1.91 -2.20
CA THR A 280 -18.64 0.50 -2.53
C THR A 280 -20.11 0.26 -2.83
N ILE A 281 -21.00 1.19 -2.45
CA ILE A 281 -22.45 1.09 -2.70
C ILE A 281 -22.75 0.90 -4.20
N LEU A 282 -21.95 1.52 -5.07
CA LEU A 282 -22.08 1.42 -6.54
C LEU A 282 -21.92 -0.01 -7.07
N TYR A 283 -21.32 -0.91 -6.28
CA TYR A 283 -21.03 -2.29 -6.68
C TYR A 283 -21.83 -3.33 -5.92
N LEU A 284 -22.71 -2.90 -5.01
CA LEU A 284 -23.61 -3.82 -4.34
C LEU A 284 -24.62 -4.38 -5.35
N PRO A 285 -24.95 -5.68 -5.28
CA PRO A 285 -26.06 -6.20 -6.06
C PRO A 285 -27.33 -5.41 -5.71
N PRO A 286 -28.22 -5.15 -6.69
CA PRO A 286 -29.48 -4.47 -6.42
C PRO A 286 -30.20 -5.23 -5.31
N THR A 287 -30.45 -4.54 -4.20
CA THR A 287 -31.17 -5.13 -3.08
C THR A 287 -32.62 -5.29 -3.52
N SER A 288 -33.11 -6.52 -3.62
CA SER A 288 -34.54 -6.80 -3.76
C SER A 288 -35.23 -6.41 -2.45
N ALA A 289 -35.52 -5.12 -2.27
CA ALA A 289 -36.18 -4.60 -1.09
C ALA A 289 -37.19 -3.51 -1.50
N LEU A 290 -38.11 -3.89 -2.38
CA LEU A 290 -39.46 -3.36 -2.54
C LEU A 290 -40.33 -4.48 -3.17
N GLU A 291 -40.59 -5.53 -2.39
CA GLU A 291 -41.80 -6.37 -2.49
C GLU A 291 -42.30 -6.67 -1.08
#